data_AF-A0A7K9BD96-F1
#
_entry.id   AF-A0A7K9BD96-F1
#
_cell.length_a   1.000
_cell.length_b   1.000
_cell.length_c   1.000
_cell.angle_alpha   90.00
_cell.angle_beta   90.00
_cell.angle_gamma   90.00
#
_symmetry.space_group_name_H-M   'P 1'
#
loop_
_entity.id
_entity.type
_entity.pdbx_description
1 polymer ?
#
loop_
_entity_poly.entity_id
_entity_poly.type
_entity_poly.pdbx_seq_one_letter_code
_entity_poly.pdbx_strand_id
1 'polypeptide(L)'
;QGREHNMLIAKYLKENLCFPFLRVENKLQTLETQFKDLKSSLDKLAWKFERQGEILENQMSQDAMWTSMIENRLTSVETNLLFSYTCETLAALRCLVIAEVPDLAEGLPTTATILRRKARHPRIQGAWEAALQGLGLREGDVRALCAFFTAHGHEAQYYAAARRRLCPADMAAAVRRAVKDERLRGSLLRAVEAVEESRARR
;
A
#
# COMPACT_ATOMS: atom_id res chain seq x y z
N GLN A 1 11.64 -39.94 75.93
CA GLN A 1 12.12 -40.65 74.72
C GLN A 1 11.32 -40.33 73.45
N GLY A 2 9.98 -40.41 73.43
CA GLY A 2 9.20 -40.16 72.19
C GLY A 2 9.31 -38.75 71.56
N ARG A 3 9.52 -37.69 72.36
CA ARG A 3 9.64 -36.31 71.84
C ARG A 3 10.96 -36.03 71.11
N GLU A 4 12.08 -36.55 71.61
CA GLU A 4 13.39 -36.38 70.98
C GLU A 4 13.49 -37.17 69.67
N HIS A 5 12.88 -38.36 69.64
CA HIS A 5 12.83 -39.18 68.43
C HIS A 5 12.00 -38.51 67.32
N ASN A 6 10.83 -37.95 67.67
CA ASN A 6 10.02 -37.19 66.71
C ASN A 6 10.72 -35.91 66.21
N MET A 7 11.50 -35.25 67.07
CA MET A 7 12.27 -34.06 66.68
C MET A 7 13.42 -34.41 65.72
N LEU A 8 14.09 -35.55 65.92
CA LEU A 8 15.11 -36.07 65.00
C LEU A 8 14.51 -36.46 63.65
N ILE A 9 13.34 -37.12 63.64
CA ILE A 9 12.62 -37.46 62.40
C ILE A 9 12.19 -36.20 61.65
N ALA A 10 11.64 -35.20 62.36
CA ALA A 10 11.23 -33.93 61.74
C ALA A 10 12.43 -33.17 61.16
N LYS A 11 13.57 -33.16 61.86
CA LYS A 11 14.81 -32.56 61.37
C LYS A 11 15.34 -33.29 60.14
N TYR A 12 15.36 -34.63 60.18
CA TYR A 12 15.80 -35.47 59.07
C TYR A 12 14.92 -35.32 57.82
N LEU A 13 13.60 -35.24 57.97
CA LEU A 13 12.66 -35.00 56.87
C LEU A 13 12.79 -33.58 56.30
N LYS A 14 12.99 -32.58 57.17
CA LYS A 14 13.16 -31.18 56.74
C LYS A 14 14.46 -31.00 55.96
N GLU A 15 15.56 -31.57 56.44
CA GLU A 15 16.89 -31.47 55.82
C GLU A 15 17.01 -32.32 54.54
N ASN A 16 16.50 -33.56 54.53
CA ASN A 16 16.71 -34.50 53.42
C ASN A 16 15.63 -34.46 52.32
N LEU A 17 14.42 -33.98 52.60
CA LEU A 17 13.32 -33.97 51.62
C LEU A 17 12.84 -32.56 51.27
N CYS A 18 12.65 -31.69 52.26
CA CYS A 18 12.02 -30.38 52.02
C CYS A 18 12.93 -29.40 51.27
N PHE A 19 14.19 -29.25 51.69
CA PHE A 19 15.14 -28.34 51.02
C PHE A 19 15.48 -28.73 49.57
N PRO A 20 15.74 -30.01 49.25
CA PRO A 20 15.95 -30.42 47.86
C PRO A 20 14.72 -30.20 46.98
N PHE A 21 13.52 -30.47 47.51
CA PHE A 21 12.27 -30.29 46.79
C PHE A 21 12.01 -28.81 46.47
N LEU A 22 12.14 -27.92 47.46
CA LEU A 22 12.02 -26.47 47.26
C LEU A 22 13.05 -25.93 46.25
N ARG A 23 14.27 -26.47 46.24
CA ARG A 23 15.31 -26.10 45.26
C ARG A 23 14.96 -26.54 43.85
N VAL A 24 14.39 -27.74 43.69
CA VAL A 24 13.91 -28.23 42.39
C VAL A 24 12.73 -27.41 41.91
N GLU A 25 11.77 -27.13 42.79
CA GLU A 25 10.58 -26.31 42.50
C GLU A 25 10.95 -24.91 42.04
N ASN A 26 11.85 -24.22 42.75
CA ASN A 26 12.35 -22.89 42.34
C ASN A 26 13.03 -22.92 40.97
N LYS A 27 13.81 -23.97 40.67
CA LYS A 27 14.44 -24.15 39.35
C LYS A 27 13.41 -24.39 38.26
N LEU A 28 12.36 -25.15 38.55
CA LEU A 28 11.28 -25.45 37.62
C LEU A 28 10.46 -24.20 37.29
N GLN A 29 10.14 -23.40 38.30
CA GLN A 29 9.49 -22.09 38.12
C GLN A 29 10.38 -21.13 37.32
N THR A 30 11.69 -21.09 37.59
CA THR A 30 12.65 -20.29 36.80
C THR A 30 12.70 -20.76 35.35
N LEU A 31 12.66 -22.08 35.10
CA LEU A 31 12.62 -22.63 33.75
C LEU A 31 11.32 -22.24 33.05
N GLU A 32 10.19 -22.30 33.76
CA GLU A 32 8.87 -21.95 33.24
C GLU A 32 8.79 -20.47 32.83
N THR A 33 9.33 -19.55 33.64
CA THR A 33 9.39 -18.13 33.28
C THR A 33 10.26 -17.91 32.05
N GLN A 34 11.43 -18.55 31.99
CA GLN A 34 12.30 -18.49 30.81
C GLN A 34 11.62 -19.03 29.55
N PHE A 35 10.86 -20.13 29.64
CA PHE A 35 10.10 -20.66 28.50
C PHE A 35 8.98 -19.71 28.07
N LYS A 36 8.28 -19.06 29.01
CA LYS A 36 7.27 -18.04 28.70
C LYS A 36 7.87 -16.83 28.00
N ASP A 37 9.01 -16.33 28.47
CA ASP A 37 9.72 -15.22 27.87
C ASP A 37 10.25 -15.57 26.47
N LEU A 38 10.77 -16.79 26.30
CA LEU A 38 11.22 -17.28 25.01
C LEU A 38 10.05 -17.40 24.03
N LYS A 39 8.90 -17.93 24.46
CA LYS A 39 7.70 -18.02 23.62
C LYS A 39 7.19 -16.63 23.23
N SER A 40 7.13 -15.69 24.17
CA SER A 40 6.77 -14.29 23.88
C SER A 40 7.72 -13.65 22.87
N SER A 41 9.01 -13.94 22.97
CA SER A 41 10.03 -13.46 22.03
C SER A 41 9.88 -14.09 20.64
N LEU A 42 9.57 -15.39 20.58
CA LEU A 42 9.27 -16.10 19.34
C LEU A 42 8.04 -15.53 18.64
N ASP A 43 6.95 -15.30 19.37
CA ASP A 43 5.70 -14.76 18.82
C ASP A 43 5.92 -13.34 18.25
N LYS A 44 6.68 -12.49 18.97
CA LYS A 44 7.08 -11.16 18.46
C LYS A 44 7.93 -11.25 17.19
N LEU A 45 8.82 -12.24 17.12
CA LEU A 45 9.68 -12.44 15.96
C LEU A 45 8.89 -12.94 14.76
N ALA A 46 7.97 -13.88 14.96
CA ALA A 46 7.05 -14.37 13.94
C ALA A 46 6.22 -13.23 13.34
N TRP A 47 5.61 -12.39 14.20
CA TRP A 47 4.85 -11.21 13.76
C TRP A 47 5.70 -10.23 12.94
N LYS A 48 6.97 -10.03 13.30
CA LYS A 48 7.89 -9.18 12.52
C LYS A 48 8.17 -9.77 11.14
N PHE A 49 8.39 -11.08 11.04
CA PHE A 49 8.63 -11.74 9.77
C PHE A 49 7.40 -11.72 8.86
N GLU A 50 6.21 -11.95 9.40
CA GLU A 50 4.96 -11.82 8.64
C GLU A 50 4.81 -10.42 8.06
N ARG A 51 4.99 -9.39 8.89
CA ARG A 51 4.90 -7.99 8.45
C ARG A 51 5.97 -7.64 7.41
N GLN A 52 7.18 -8.17 7.54
CA GLN A 52 8.23 -7.99 6.54
C GLN A 52 7.90 -8.72 5.24
N GLY A 53 7.28 -9.90 5.31
CA GLY A 53 6.78 -10.64 4.15
C GLY A 53 5.76 -9.83 3.36
N GLU A 54 4.77 -9.24 4.02
CA GLU A 54 3.77 -8.37 3.39
C GLU A 54 4.40 -7.12 2.73
N ILE A 55 5.41 -6.52 3.37
CA ILE A 55 6.13 -5.37 2.80
C ILE A 55 6.90 -5.78 1.55
N LEU A 56 7.62 -6.91 1.60
CA LEU A 56 8.39 -7.42 0.48
C LEU A 56 7.49 -7.79 -0.70
N GLU A 57 6.37 -8.46 -0.47
CA GLU A 57 5.41 -8.80 -1.52
C GLU A 57 4.85 -7.53 -2.21
N ASN A 58 4.51 -6.52 -1.41
CA ASN A 58 4.08 -5.22 -1.93
C ASN A 58 5.18 -4.53 -2.74
N GLN A 59 6.45 -4.57 -2.29
CA GLN A 59 7.59 -4.02 -3.02
C GLN A 59 7.80 -4.75 -4.34
N MET A 60 7.83 -6.08 -4.35
CA MET A 60 7.95 -6.89 -5.56
C MET A 60 6.84 -6.57 -6.58
N SER A 61 5.61 -6.38 -6.10
CA SER A 61 4.50 -5.99 -6.98
C SER A 61 4.67 -4.60 -7.60
N GLN A 62 5.28 -3.66 -6.87
CA GLN A 62 5.59 -2.32 -7.38
C GLN A 62 6.76 -2.36 -8.35
N ASP A 63 7.82 -3.09 -8.03
CA ASP A 63 8.99 -3.26 -8.90
C ASP A 63 8.58 -3.88 -10.24
N ALA A 64 7.73 -4.91 -10.23
CA ALA A 64 7.18 -5.50 -11.45
C ALA A 64 6.42 -4.47 -12.31
N MET A 65 5.64 -3.58 -11.67
CA MET A 65 4.93 -2.49 -12.36
C MET A 65 5.92 -1.49 -12.98
N TRP A 66 6.95 -1.06 -12.24
CA TRP A 66 7.97 -0.15 -12.74
C TRP A 66 8.78 -0.77 -13.88
N THR A 67 9.18 -2.03 -13.77
CA THR A 67 9.86 -2.77 -14.83
C THR A 67 9.01 -2.82 -16.09
N SER A 68 7.73 -3.22 -15.99
CA SER A 68 6.85 -3.23 -17.16
C SER A 68 6.61 -1.84 -17.76
N MET A 69 6.70 -0.78 -16.95
CA MET A 69 6.51 0.59 -17.40
C MET A 69 7.73 1.12 -18.17
N ILE A 70 8.93 0.68 -17.81
CA ILE A 70 10.16 1.02 -18.54
C ILE A 70 10.29 0.17 -19.81
N GLU A 71 9.88 -1.10 -19.76
CA GLU A 71 9.93 -2.03 -20.90
C GLU A 71 8.80 -1.83 -21.92
N ASN A 72 7.92 -0.85 -21.70
CA ASN A 72 6.82 -0.60 -22.60
C ASN A 72 7.33 -0.19 -24.00
N ARG A 73 6.59 -0.57 -25.03
CA ARG A 73 6.97 -0.30 -26.44
C ARG A 73 6.14 0.85 -27.02
N LEU A 74 5.95 1.90 -26.22
CA LEU A 74 5.26 3.10 -26.66
C LEU A 74 6.20 3.94 -27.52
N THR A 75 5.70 4.43 -28.64
CA THR A 75 6.40 5.48 -29.41
C THR A 75 6.36 6.79 -28.65
N SER A 76 7.26 7.74 -28.94
CA SER A 76 7.26 9.05 -28.28
C SER A 76 5.92 9.78 -28.39
N VAL A 77 5.24 9.66 -29.54
CA VAL A 77 3.90 10.24 -29.75
C VAL A 77 2.86 9.58 -28.83
N GLU A 78 2.86 8.25 -28.74
CA GLU A 78 1.96 7.51 -27.85
C GLU A 78 2.25 7.80 -26.37
N THR A 79 3.52 7.94 -25.98
CA THR A 79 3.92 8.36 -24.63
C THR A 79 3.41 9.75 -24.30
N ASN A 80 3.57 10.72 -25.21
CA ASN A 80 3.07 12.09 -25.04
C ASN A 80 1.54 12.12 -24.93
N LEU A 81 0.84 11.33 -25.75
CA LEU A 81 -0.61 11.21 -25.69
C LEU A 81 -1.06 10.64 -24.34
N LEU A 82 -0.51 9.51 -23.90
CA LEU A 82 -0.84 8.90 -22.61
C LEU A 82 -0.49 9.80 -21.43
N PHE A 83 0.64 10.51 -21.51
CA PHE A 83 1.01 11.49 -20.51
C PHE A 83 -0.06 12.58 -20.39
N SER A 84 -0.59 13.03 -21.52
CA SER A 84 -1.67 14.02 -21.56
C SER A 84 -2.97 13.49 -20.95
N TYR A 85 -3.38 12.25 -21.29
CA TYR A 85 -4.52 11.58 -20.66
C TYR A 85 -4.34 11.42 -19.15
N THR A 86 -3.12 11.08 -18.72
CA THR A 86 -2.76 10.95 -17.30
C THR A 86 -2.92 12.28 -16.57
N CYS A 87 -2.36 13.36 -17.12
CA CYS A 87 -2.49 14.70 -16.56
C CYS A 87 -3.96 15.14 -16.46
N GLU A 88 -4.76 14.91 -17.50
CA GLU A 88 -6.17 15.27 -17.51
C GLU A 88 -7.00 14.46 -16.51
N THR A 89 -6.71 13.16 -16.38
CA THR A 89 -7.38 12.30 -15.40
C THR A 89 -7.06 12.76 -13.98
N LEU A 90 -5.79 13.04 -13.68
CA LEU A 90 -5.38 13.55 -12.36
C LEU A 90 -5.98 14.92 -12.06
N ALA A 91 -6.06 15.80 -13.06
CA ALA A 91 -6.70 17.10 -12.94
C ALA A 91 -8.22 16.99 -12.71
N ALA A 92 -8.89 16.08 -13.43
CA ALA A 92 -10.32 15.82 -13.27
C ALA A 92 -10.64 15.31 -11.85
N LEU A 93 -9.87 14.34 -11.35
CA LEU A 93 -9.99 13.86 -9.96
C LEU A 93 -9.87 15.00 -8.95
N ARG A 94 -8.88 15.87 -9.14
CA ARG A 94 -8.70 17.07 -8.32
C ARG A 94 -9.93 17.97 -8.35
N CYS A 95 -10.46 18.28 -9.53
CA CYS A 95 -11.60 19.16 -9.67
C CYS A 95 -12.85 18.59 -9.01
N LEU A 96 -13.11 17.28 -9.17
CA LEU A 96 -14.24 16.61 -8.54
C LEU A 96 -14.13 16.62 -7.01
N VAL A 97 -12.95 16.36 -6.46
CA VAL A 97 -12.75 16.44 -5.00
C VAL A 97 -12.98 17.85 -4.49
N ILE A 98 -12.45 18.87 -5.18
CA ILE A 98 -12.63 20.27 -4.77
C ILE A 98 -14.10 20.69 -4.86
N ALA A 99 -14.86 20.17 -5.83
CA ALA A 99 -16.30 20.46 -5.93
C ALA A 99 -17.07 19.93 -4.72
N GLU A 100 -16.69 18.77 -4.18
CA GLU A 100 -17.31 18.16 -2.99
C GLU A 100 -16.84 18.79 -1.67
N VAL A 101 -15.62 19.32 -1.61
CA VAL A 101 -15.05 19.99 -0.42
C VAL A 101 -14.49 21.39 -0.75
N PRO A 102 -15.34 22.35 -1.16
CA PRO A 102 -14.90 23.66 -1.62
C PRO A 102 -14.22 24.49 -0.51
N ASP A 103 -14.60 24.27 0.75
CA ASP A 103 -14.00 24.89 1.92
C ASP A 103 -12.52 24.50 2.12
N LEU A 104 -12.09 23.36 1.56
CA LEU A 104 -10.72 22.86 1.66
C LEU A 104 -9.90 23.08 0.40
N ALA A 105 -10.45 23.79 -0.60
CA ALA A 105 -9.84 23.96 -1.92
C ALA A 105 -8.44 24.58 -1.87
N GLU A 106 -8.24 25.60 -1.03
CA GLU A 106 -6.95 26.29 -0.87
C GLU A 106 -5.85 25.33 -0.36
N GLY A 107 -6.22 24.39 0.51
CA GLY A 107 -5.32 23.38 1.06
C GLY A 107 -5.04 22.21 0.11
N LEU A 108 -5.71 22.16 -1.05
CA LEU A 108 -5.60 21.10 -2.03
C LEU A 108 -5.20 21.73 -3.38
N PRO A 109 -3.92 22.12 -3.59
CA PRO A 109 -3.42 22.67 -4.86
C PRO A 109 -3.02 21.61 -5.91
N THR A 110 -2.84 20.34 -5.54
CA THR A 110 -2.60 19.24 -6.50
C THR A 110 -3.23 17.91 -6.08
N THR A 111 -3.34 16.95 -7.00
CA THR A 111 -3.77 15.57 -6.69
C THR A 111 -2.84 14.92 -5.65
N ALA A 112 -1.54 15.23 -5.67
CA ALA A 112 -0.59 14.77 -4.65
C ALA A 112 -0.94 15.27 -3.24
N THR A 113 -1.40 16.52 -3.10
CA THR A 113 -1.85 17.03 -1.79
C THR A 113 -3.11 16.33 -1.28
N ILE A 114 -4.03 15.96 -2.18
CA ILE A 114 -5.21 15.15 -1.84
C ILE A 114 -4.76 13.78 -1.33
N LEU A 115 -3.90 13.07 -2.07
CA LEU A 115 -3.39 11.75 -1.69
C LEU A 115 -2.68 11.76 -0.31
N ARG A 116 -1.95 12.83 0.01
CA ARG A 116 -1.30 12.99 1.32
C ARG A 116 -2.27 13.23 2.46
N ARG A 117 -3.36 13.96 2.22
CA ARG A 117 -4.30 14.41 3.27
C ARG A 117 -5.48 13.47 3.47
N LYS A 118 -5.89 12.72 2.45
CA LYS A 118 -7.11 11.89 2.49
C LYS A 118 -7.11 10.86 3.63
N ALA A 119 -5.96 10.25 3.94
CA ALA A 119 -5.83 9.29 5.03
C ALA A 119 -6.13 9.88 6.44
N ARG A 120 -6.04 11.20 6.59
CA ARG A 120 -6.23 11.91 7.88
C ARG A 120 -7.53 12.72 7.93
N HIS A 121 -8.17 12.94 6.79
CA HIS A 121 -9.37 13.76 6.67
C HIS A 121 -10.51 12.96 6.04
N PRO A 122 -11.47 12.46 6.85
CA PRO A 122 -12.57 11.63 6.37
C PRO A 122 -13.41 12.28 5.27
N ARG A 123 -13.62 13.61 5.32
CA ARG A 123 -14.33 14.36 4.26
C ARG A 123 -13.59 14.32 2.91
N ILE A 124 -12.27 14.48 2.93
CA ILE A 124 -11.43 14.37 1.74
C ILE A 124 -11.43 12.93 1.22
N GLN A 125 -11.38 11.94 2.13
CA GLN A 125 -11.46 10.53 1.76
C GLN A 125 -12.80 10.19 1.08
N GLY A 126 -13.93 10.64 1.63
CA GLY A 126 -15.24 10.44 1.02
C GLY A 126 -15.37 11.10 -0.36
N ALA A 127 -14.93 12.37 -0.47
CA ALA A 127 -14.90 13.08 -1.75
C ALA A 127 -13.99 12.40 -2.78
N TRP A 128 -12.85 11.86 -2.34
CA TRP A 128 -11.92 11.10 -3.18
C TRP A 128 -12.53 9.81 -3.70
N GLU A 129 -13.20 9.03 -2.83
CA GLU A 129 -13.87 7.80 -3.22
C GLU A 129 -15.03 8.07 -4.19
N ALA A 130 -15.82 9.13 -3.95
CA ALA A 130 -16.87 9.56 -4.87
C ALA A 130 -16.30 9.99 -6.24
N ALA A 131 -15.21 10.75 -6.26
CA ALA A 131 -14.53 11.16 -7.50
C ALA A 131 -13.99 9.97 -8.29
N LEU A 132 -13.41 8.97 -7.60
CA LEU A 132 -12.96 7.72 -8.21
C LEU A 132 -14.13 6.96 -8.85
N GLN A 133 -15.23 6.78 -8.11
CA GLN A 133 -16.42 6.12 -8.62
C GLN A 133 -17.01 6.85 -9.82
N GLY A 134 -17.11 8.17 -9.77
CA GLY A 134 -17.62 9.01 -10.87
C GLY A 134 -16.81 8.92 -12.16
N LEU A 135 -15.52 8.61 -12.06
CA LEU A 135 -14.62 8.39 -13.21
C LEU A 135 -14.41 6.90 -13.53
N GLY A 136 -15.06 5.98 -12.82
CA GLY A 136 -14.87 4.53 -12.99
C GLY A 136 -13.46 4.03 -12.62
N LEU A 137 -12.73 4.79 -11.80
CA LEU A 137 -11.35 4.50 -11.40
C LEU A 137 -11.27 3.82 -10.04
N ARG A 138 -10.20 3.06 -9.84
CA ARG A 138 -9.81 2.46 -8.55
C ARG A 138 -8.56 3.13 -8.00
N GLU A 139 -8.33 3.01 -6.70
CA GLU A 139 -7.12 3.52 -6.04
C GLU A 139 -5.82 3.02 -6.70
N GLY A 140 -5.81 1.74 -7.12
CA GLY A 140 -4.68 1.14 -7.84
C GLY A 140 -4.42 1.78 -9.21
N ASP A 141 -5.46 2.28 -9.86
CA ASP A 141 -5.33 2.94 -11.17
C ASP A 141 -4.63 4.28 -11.03
N VAL A 142 -4.99 5.05 -9.99
CA VAL A 142 -4.29 6.31 -9.67
C VAL A 142 -2.83 6.06 -9.36
N ARG A 143 -2.49 4.97 -8.65
CA ARG A 143 -1.10 4.59 -8.40
C ARG A 143 -0.35 4.34 -9.71
N ALA A 144 -0.93 3.59 -10.64
CA ALA A 144 -0.35 3.33 -11.94
C ALA A 144 -0.17 4.62 -12.77
N LEU A 145 -1.15 5.53 -12.72
CA LEU A 145 -1.07 6.85 -13.35
C LEU A 145 0.02 7.73 -12.76
N CYS A 146 0.16 7.75 -11.42
CA CYS A 146 1.24 8.47 -10.76
C CYS A 146 2.62 7.88 -11.11
N ALA A 147 2.72 6.56 -11.20
CA ALA A 147 3.95 5.90 -11.65
C ALA A 147 4.27 6.29 -13.10
N PHE A 148 3.29 6.28 -14.00
CA PHE A 148 3.46 6.67 -15.40
C PHE A 148 3.90 8.14 -15.53
N PHE A 149 3.23 9.04 -14.81
CA PHE A 149 3.61 10.45 -14.74
C PHE A 149 5.05 10.64 -14.26
N THR A 150 5.48 9.87 -13.26
CA THR A 150 6.82 9.97 -12.70
C THR A 150 7.88 9.37 -13.64
N ALA A 151 7.59 8.25 -14.29
CA ALA A 151 8.52 7.58 -15.21
C ALA A 151 8.75 8.38 -16.50
N HIS A 152 7.71 9.03 -17.02
CA HIS A 152 7.76 9.68 -18.33
C HIS A 152 7.73 11.20 -18.25
N GLY A 153 7.53 11.80 -17.08
CA GLY A 153 7.30 13.23 -16.93
C GLY A 153 8.47 14.13 -17.28
N HIS A 154 9.71 13.64 -17.26
CA HIS A 154 10.90 14.41 -17.64
C HIS A 154 11.11 14.47 -19.16
N GLU A 155 10.56 13.52 -19.91
CA GLU A 155 10.71 13.41 -21.37
C GLU A 155 9.41 13.72 -22.13
N ALA A 156 8.26 13.49 -21.51
CA ALA A 156 6.97 13.62 -22.16
C ALA A 156 6.52 15.07 -22.30
N GLN A 157 5.91 15.37 -23.44
CA GLN A 157 5.28 16.66 -23.72
C GLN A 157 3.76 16.55 -23.54
N TYR A 158 3.19 17.51 -22.82
CA TYR A 158 1.74 17.64 -22.72
C TYR A 158 1.13 18.12 -24.05
N TYR A 159 0.20 17.35 -24.58
CA TYR A 159 -0.59 17.67 -25.76
C TYR A 159 -1.98 18.15 -25.33
N ALA A 160 -2.22 19.44 -25.55
CA ALA A 160 -3.55 20.01 -25.41
C ALA A 160 -4.55 19.34 -26.35
N ALA A 161 -5.85 19.40 -26.01
CA ALA A 161 -6.92 18.72 -26.73
C ALA A 161 -6.91 18.96 -28.26
N ALA A 162 -6.57 20.16 -28.71
CA ALA A 162 -6.46 20.48 -30.13
C ALA A 162 -5.37 19.67 -30.86
N ARG A 163 -4.21 19.47 -30.21
CA ARG A 163 -3.08 18.72 -30.77
C ARG A 163 -3.31 17.21 -30.71
N ARG A 164 -4.03 16.71 -29.70
CA ARG A 164 -4.40 15.28 -29.59
C ARG A 164 -5.32 14.81 -30.71
N ARG A 165 -6.25 15.66 -31.18
CA ARG A 165 -7.15 15.35 -32.31
C ARG A 165 -6.43 15.16 -33.64
N LEU A 166 -5.24 15.75 -33.78
CA LEU A 166 -4.42 15.63 -34.98
C LEU A 166 -3.58 14.34 -34.97
N CYS A 167 -3.55 13.61 -33.85
CA CYS A 167 -2.87 12.34 -33.78
C CYS A 167 -3.79 11.24 -34.32
N PRO A 168 -3.38 10.49 -35.36
CA PRO A 168 -4.19 9.42 -35.96
C PRO A 168 -4.26 8.16 -35.10
N ALA A 169 -3.63 8.14 -33.91
CA ALA A 169 -3.47 6.95 -33.10
C ALA A 169 -4.70 6.68 -32.23
N ASP A 170 -5.33 5.52 -32.43
CA ASP A 170 -6.24 4.95 -31.45
C ASP A 170 -5.43 4.58 -30.19
N MET A 171 -5.57 5.43 -29.17
CA MET A 171 -4.82 5.28 -27.93
C MET A 171 -5.17 3.99 -27.19
N ALA A 172 -6.42 3.52 -27.27
CA ALA A 172 -6.81 2.28 -26.63
C ALA A 172 -6.13 1.08 -27.28
N ALA A 173 -6.06 1.06 -28.62
CA ALA A 173 -5.32 0.03 -29.36
C ALA A 173 -3.81 0.08 -29.09
N ALA A 174 -3.22 1.29 -29.04
CA ALA A 174 -1.81 1.47 -28.74
C ALA A 174 -1.43 1.01 -27.32
N VAL A 175 -2.27 1.30 -26.31
CA VAL A 175 -2.09 0.77 -24.95
C VAL A 175 -2.14 -0.76 -24.95
N ARG A 176 -3.11 -1.36 -25.65
CA ARG A 176 -3.25 -2.83 -25.72
C ARG A 176 -2.04 -3.52 -26.36
N ARG A 177 -1.43 -2.88 -27.35
CA ARG A 177 -0.24 -3.37 -28.06
C ARG A 177 1.04 -3.21 -27.25
N ALA A 178 1.24 -2.05 -26.64
CA ALA A 178 2.53 -1.63 -26.09
C ALA A 178 2.76 -2.03 -24.63
N VAL A 179 1.67 -2.19 -23.86
CA VAL A 179 1.73 -2.47 -22.42
C VAL A 179 1.42 -3.94 -22.18
N LYS A 180 2.42 -4.69 -21.70
CA LYS A 180 2.30 -6.13 -21.42
C LYS A 180 1.67 -6.43 -20.06
N ASP A 181 1.98 -5.62 -19.04
CA ASP A 181 1.38 -5.79 -17.72
C ASP A 181 -0.13 -5.47 -17.74
N GLU A 182 -0.93 -6.46 -17.37
CA GLU A 182 -2.40 -6.38 -17.39
C GLU A 182 -2.94 -5.27 -16.48
N ARG A 183 -2.32 -5.08 -15.31
CA ARG A 183 -2.79 -4.10 -14.32
C ARG A 183 -2.54 -2.68 -14.81
N LEU A 184 -1.33 -2.41 -15.30
CA LEU A 184 -0.94 -1.14 -15.88
C LEU A 184 -1.77 -0.85 -17.13
N ARG A 185 -1.92 -1.84 -18.01
CA ARG A 185 -2.74 -1.73 -19.23
C ARG A 185 -4.18 -1.35 -18.89
N GLY A 186 -4.82 -2.08 -17.98
CA GLY A 186 -6.19 -1.80 -17.55
C GLY A 186 -6.35 -0.44 -16.86
N SER A 187 -5.32 0.02 -16.15
CA SER A 187 -5.33 1.35 -15.50
C SER A 187 -5.25 2.48 -16.52
N LEU A 188 -4.36 2.35 -17.52
CA LEU A 188 -4.20 3.33 -18.58
C LEU A 188 -5.42 3.40 -19.50
N LEU A 189 -6.02 2.25 -19.83
CA LEU A 189 -7.25 2.20 -20.62
C LEU A 189 -8.40 2.95 -19.94
N ARG A 190 -8.63 2.71 -18.63
CA ARG A 190 -9.66 3.43 -17.89
C ARG A 190 -9.43 4.94 -17.84
N ALA A 191 -8.17 5.38 -17.78
CA ALA A 191 -7.84 6.80 -17.84
C ALA A 191 -8.18 7.42 -19.21
N VAL A 192 -7.88 6.71 -20.30
CA VAL A 192 -8.27 7.11 -21.66
C VAL A 192 -9.80 7.19 -21.78
N GLU A 193 -10.51 6.16 -21.32
CA GLU A 193 -11.97 6.09 -21.34
C GLU A 193 -12.60 7.22 -20.51
N ALA A 194 -12.13 7.47 -19.28
CA ALA A 194 -12.65 8.53 -18.42
C ALA A 194 -12.52 9.92 -19.07
N VAL A 195 -11.39 10.19 -19.74
CA VAL A 195 -11.19 11.47 -20.44
C VAL A 195 -12.09 11.58 -21.67
N GLU A 196 -12.18 10.53 -22.49
CA GLU A 196 -13.04 10.54 -23.68
C GLU A 196 -14.54 10.60 -23.33
N GLU A 197 -15.00 9.94 -22.27
CA GLU A 197 -16.37 10.07 -21.76
C GLU A 197 -16.66 11.48 -21.24
N SER A 198 -15.74 12.07 -20.46
CA SER A 198 -15.88 13.45 -19.98
C SER A 198 -15.96 14.46 -21.12
N ARG A 199 -15.45 14.09 -22.29
CA ARG A 199 -15.49 14.87 -23.52
C ARG A 199 -16.77 14.62 -24.31
N ALA A 200 -17.25 13.39 -24.41
CA ALA A 200 -18.50 13.07 -25.08
C ALA A 200 -19.72 13.72 -24.41
N ARG A 201 -19.62 14.01 -23.10
CA ARG A 201 -20.64 14.71 -22.31
C ARG A 201 -20.56 16.25 -22.39
N ARG A 202 -19.56 16.81 -23.07
CA ARG A 202 -19.34 18.26 -23.26
C ARG A 202 -19.68 18.70 -24.68
#